data_AF-A0A428PX69-F1
#
_entry.id   AF-A0A428PX69-F1
#
_cell.length_a   1.000
_cell.length_b   1.000
_cell.length_c   1.000
_cell.angle_alpha   90.00
_cell.angle_beta   90.00
_cell.angle_gamma   90.00
#
_symmetry.space_group_name_H-M   'P 1'
#
loop_
_entity.id
_entity.type
_entity.pdbx_description
1 polymer ?
#
loop_
_entity_poly.entity_id
_entity_poly.type
_entity_poly.pdbx_seq_one_letter_code
_entity_poly.pdbx_strand_id
1 'polypeptide(L)'
;MRNPRHYTKALVLCQMVVTITYVTIGIVVYYYCGSYLASPALGSAGKLIKKIAYGIALPGLFASSTLAIHLVSKHFFVRFLRGSRHLVANSLTHWGTWIGCIFTCATVSYVSRVESLCLDL
;
A
#
# COMPACT_ATOMS: atom_id res chain seq x y z
N MET A 1 -12.29 14.15 -14.34
CA MET A 1 -12.69 15.45 -13.75
C MET A 1 -12.96 16.43 -14.86
N ARG A 2 -14.17 17.01 -14.93
CA ARG A 2 -14.57 17.90 -16.05
C ARG A 2 -14.08 19.34 -15.89
N ASN A 3 -13.72 19.77 -14.68
CA ASN A 3 -13.26 21.12 -14.41
C ASN A 3 -12.11 21.12 -13.36
N PRO A 4 -10.86 21.49 -13.73
CA PRO A 4 -9.68 21.31 -12.87
C PRO A 4 -9.63 22.27 -11.67
N ARG A 5 -10.35 23.41 -11.73
CA ARG A 5 -10.43 24.40 -10.64
C ARG A 5 -11.08 23.87 -9.35
N HIS A 6 -11.89 22.81 -9.43
CA HIS A 6 -12.53 22.20 -8.26
C HIS A 6 -11.69 21.09 -7.60
N TYR A 7 -10.53 20.75 -8.18
CA TYR A 7 -9.68 19.68 -7.70
C TYR A 7 -9.24 19.89 -6.24
N THR A 8 -8.69 21.05 -5.92
CA THR A 8 -8.18 21.36 -4.58
C THR A 8 -9.28 21.34 -3.53
N LYS A 9 -10.49 21.82 -3.86
CA LYS A 9 -11.64 21.81 -2.93
C LYS A 9 -12.09 20.38 -2.62
N ALA A 10 -12.19 19.53 -3.64
CA ALA A 10 -12.55 18.13 -3.46
C ALA A 10 -11.48 17.35 -2.69
N LEU A 11 -10.20 17.61 -2.96
CA LEU A 11 -9.09 17.01 -2.22
C LEU A 11 -9.11 17.39 -0.74
N VAL A 12 -9.24 18.68 -0.42
CA VAL A 12 -9.27 19.16 0.96
C VAL A 12 -10.45 18.56 1.70
N LEU A 13 -11.63 18.50 1.07
CA LEU A 13 -12.80 17.87 1.67
C LEU A 13 -12.57 16.37 1.95
N CYS A 14 -12.05 15.63 0.98
CA CYS A 14 -11.71 14.21 1.14
C CYS A 14 -10.71 14.02 2.28
N GLN A 15 -9.63 14.80 2.29
CA GLN A 15 -8.59 14.73 3.30
C GLN A 15 -9.12 15.03 4.69
N MET A 16 -9.97 16.05 4.84
CA MET A 16 -10.59 16.39 6.12
C MET A 16 -11.47 15.25 6.64
N VAL A 17 -12.32 14.66 5.79
CA VAL A 17 -13.19 13.54 6.16
C VAL A 17 -12.36 12.34 6.61
N VAL A 18 -11.31 12.00 5.87
CA VAL A 18 -10.38 10.92 6.22
C VAL A 18 -9.72 11.23 7.56
N THR A 19 -9.14 12.41 7.74
CA THR A 19 -8.48 12.80 8.99
C THR A 19 -9.43 12.71 10.20
N ILE A 20 -10.66 13.24 10.09
CA ILE A 20 -11.66 13.16 11.17
C ILE A 20 -11.98 11.70 11.52
N THR A 21 -12.15 10.85 10.51
CA THR A 21 -12.46 9.43 10.72
C THR A 21 -11.32 8.71 11.42
N TYR A 22 -10.07 8.95 10.99
CA TYR A 22 -8.88 8.38 11.61
C TYR A 22 -8.69 8.83 13.05
N VAL A 23 -8.89 10.13 13.33
CA VAL A 23 -8.82 10.69 14.70
C VAL A 23 -9.90 10.06 15.58
N THR A 24 -11.13 9.97 15.09
CA THR A 24 -12.25 9.38 15.84
C THR A 24 -11.98 7.92 16.19
N ILE A 25 -11.51 7.11 15.22
CA ILE A 25 -11.13 5.71 15.46
C ILE A 25 -9.99 5.62 16.48
N GLY A 26 -8.97 6.47 16.35
CA GLY A 26 -7.83 6.51 17.28
C GLY A 26 -8.25 6.80 18.72
N ILE A 27 -9.12 7.80 18.93
CA ILE A 27 -9.64 8.15 20.27
C ILE A 27 -10.42 6.98 20.87
N VAL A 28 -11.32 6.37 20.10
CA VAL A 28 -12.13 5.22 20.55
C VAL A 28 -11.24 4.05 20.96
N VAL A 29 -10.28 3.67 20.10
CA VAL A 29 -9.39 2.53 20.38
C VAL A 29 -8.49 2.81 21.57
N TYR A 30 -7.98 4.05 21.73
CA TYR A 30 -7.18 4.44 22.89
C TYR A 30 -7.99 4.38 24.19
N TYR A 31 -9.26 4.80 24.16
CA TYR A 31 -10.14 4.73 25.33
C TYR A 31 -10.41 3.28 25.78
N TYR A 32 -10.55 2.34 24.84
CA TYR A 32 -10.86 0.94 25.15
C TYR A 32 -9.64 0.04 25.41
N CYS A 33 -8.51 0.26 24.72
CA CYS A 33 -7.31 -0.58 24.86
C CYS A 33 -6.20 0.04 25.74
N GLY A 34 -6.24 1.36 25.99
CA GLY A 34 -5.23 2.06 26.77
C GLY A 34 -3.81 1.92 26.19
N SER A 35 -2.81 1.79 27.06
CA SER A 35 -1.40 1.61 26.69
C SER A 35 -1.04 0.23 26.14
N TYR A 36 -1.97 -0.74 26.16
CA TYR A 36 -1.73 -2.12 25.71
C TYR A 36 -2.30 -2.37 24.30
N LEU A 37 -2.15 -1.39 23.39
CA LEU A 37 -2.45 -1.57 21.98
C LEU A 37 -1.42 -2.51 21.34
N ALA A 38 -1.88 -3.60 20.76
CA ALA A 38 -1.05 -4.41 19.89
C ALA A 38 -0.81 -3.65 18.58
N SER A 39 0.42 -3.67 18.09
CA SER A 39 0.72 -3.28 16.71
C SER A 39 0.78 -4.57 15.89
N PRO A 40 -0.16 -4.85 14.96
CA PRO A 40 -1.26 -4.00 14.44
C PRO A 40 -2.53 -3.99 15.32
N ALA A 41 -3.25 -2.85 15.33
CA ALA A 41 -4.38 -2.58 16.24
C ALA A 41 -5.53 -3.60 16.18
N LEU A 42 -5.72 -4.29 15.04
CA LEU A 42 -6.68 -5.40 14.92
C LEU A 42 -6.39 -6.56 15.89
N GLY A 43 -5.14 -6.70 16.34
CA GLY A 43 -4.69 -7.74 17.25
C GLY A 43 -5.29 -7.64 18.65
N SER A 44 -5.66 -6.43 19.10
CA SER A 44 -6.26 -6.18 20.41
C SER A 44 -7.77 -6.51 20.47
N ALA A 45 -8.41 -6.81 19.34
CA ALA A 45 -9.82 -7.18 19.30
C ALA A 45 -10.07 -8.61 19.84
N GLY A 46 -11.28 -8.86 20.38
CA GLY A 46 -11.69 -10.18 20.86
C GLY A 46 -11.59 -11.29 19.80
N LYS A 47 -11.48 -12.55 20.23
CA LYS A 47 -11.14 -13.72 19.37
C LYS A 47 -11.97 -13.82 18.08
N LEU A 48 -13.28 -13.56 18.14
CA LEU A 48 -14.17 -13.60 16.97
C LEU A 48 -13.98 -12.38 16.05
N ILE A 49 -14.04 -11.17 16.61
CA ILE A 49 -13.92 -9.92 15.85
C ILE A 49 -12.56 -9.83 15.15
N LYS A 50 -11.48 -10.27 15.80
CA LYS A 50 -10.15 -10.33 15.20
C LYS A 50 -10.16 -11.13 13.89
N LYS A 51 -10.71 -12.35 13.88
CA LYS A 51 -10.72 -13.20 12.68
C LYS A 51 -11.50 -12.56 11.53
N ILE A 52 -12.66 -11.99 11.81
CA ILE A 52 -13.49 -11.32 10.80
C ILE A 52 -12.78 -10.09 10.26
N ALA A 53 -12.21 -9.26 11.14
CA ALA A 53 -11.50 -8.05 10.76
C ALA A 53 -10.26 -8.35 9.90
N TYR A 54 -9.46 -9.37 10.25
CA TYR A 54 -8.36 -9.81 9.40
C TYR A 54 -8.85 -10.39 8.07
N GLY A 55 -9.98 -11.10 8.05
CA GLY A 55 -10.58 -11.62 6.82
C GLY A 55 -10.93 -10.52 5.82
N ILE A 56 -11.40 -9.36 6.29
CA ILE A 56 -11.75 -8.21 5.44
C ILE A 56 -10.52 -7.34 5.12
N ALA A 57 -9.59 -7.20 6.08
CA ALA A 57 -8.41 -6.35 5.91
C ALA A 57 -7.38 -6.94 4.93
N LEU A 58 -7.20 -8.28 4.93
CA LEU A 58 -6.23 -8.96 4.08
C LEU A 58 -6.44 -8.72 2.57
N PRO A 59 -7.64 -8.90 1.97
CA PRO A 59 -7.81 -8.67 0.53
C PRO A 59 -7.51 -7.23 0.12
N GLY A 60 -7.91 -6.24 0.94
CA GLY A 60 -7.59 -4.83 0.69
C GLY A 60 -6.09 -4.54 0.78
N LEU A 61 -5.41 -5.18 1.73
CA LEU A 61 -3.95 -5.06 1.91
C LEU A 61 -3.20 -5.68 0.73
N PHE A 62 -3.61 -6.87 0.27
CA PHE A 62 -3.03 -7.51 -0.91
C PHE A 62 -3.24 -6.66 -2.16
N ALA A 63 -4.47 -6.21 -2.43
CA ALA A 63 -4.76 -5.39 -3.61
C ALA A 63 -3.92 -4.10 -3.64
N SER A 64 -3.86 -3.39 -2.52
CA SER A 64 -3.09 -2.13 -2.41
C SER A 64 -1.58 -2.37 -2.57
N SER A 65 -1.06 -3.45 -1.96
CA SER A 65 0.36 -3.81 -2.06
C SER A 65 0.75 -4.19 -3.49
N THR A 66 -0.07 -5.00 -4.16
CA THR A 66 0.15 -5.40 -5.56
C THR A 66 0.13 -4.18 -6.49
N LEU A 67 -0.83 -3.26 -6.31
CA LEU A 67 -0.92 -2.05 -7.12
C LEU A 67 0.32 -1.16 -6.94
N ALA A 68 0.79 -0.96 -5.71
CA ALA A 68 1.97 -0.15 -5.44
C ALA A 68 3.22 -0.74 -6.11
N ILE A 69 3.49 -2.04 -5.94
CA ILE A 69 4.63 -2.72 -6.56
C ILE A 69 4.52 -2.68 -8.08
N HIS A 70 3.33 -2.89 -8.63
CA HIS A 70 3.10 -2.90 -10.07
C HIS A 70 3.31 -1.51 -10.70
N LEU A 71 2.83 -0.44 -10.06
CA LEU A 71 3.01 0.93 -10.55
C LEU A 71 4.48 1.33 -10.59
N VAL A 72 5.24 1.03 -9.52
CA VAL A 72 6.68 1.30 -9.44
C VAL A 72 7.44 0.47 -10.47
N SER A 73 7.16 -0.83 -10.56
CA SER A 73 7.80 -1.74 -11.53
C SER A 73 7.55 -1.28 -12.96
N LYS A 74 6.32 -0.86 -13.30
CA LYS A 74 5.98 -0.32 -14.61
C LYS A 74 6.72 0.98 -14.90
N HIS A 75 6.91 1.84 -13.89
CA HIS A 75 7.67 3.08 -14.04
C HIS A 75 9.14 2.80 -14.39
N PHE A 76 9.78 1.86 -13.69
CA PHE A 76 11.13 1.40 -14.00
C PHE A 76 11.20 0.72 -15.36
N PHE A 77 10.25 -0.15 -15.68
CA PHE A 77 10.19 -0.86 -16.96
C PHE A 77 10.14 0.10 -18.16
N VAL A 78 9.28 1.13 -18.10
CA VAL A 78 9.19 2.16 -19.14
C VAL A 78 10.47 2.99 -19.23
N ARG A 79 11.17 3.20 -18.09
CA ARG A 79 12.44 3.93 -18.06
C ARG A 79 13.56 3.13 -18.73
N PHE A 80 13.66 1.82 -18.46
CA PHE A 80 14.72 0.96 -18.98
C PHE A 80 14.55 0.60 -20.46
N LEU A 81 13.32 0.38 -20.94
CA LEU A 81 13.07 0.01 -22.34
C LEU A 81 12.69 1.20 -23.24
N ARG A 82 12.81 2.44 -22.75
CA ARG A 82 12.43 3.65 -23.51
C ARG A 82 13.23 3.73 -24.81
N GLY A 83 12.55 3.65 -25.95
CA GLY A 83 13.18 3.70 -27.29
C GLY A 83 13.50 2.34 -27.92
N SER A 84 13.22 1.22 -27.24
CA SER A 84 13.45 -0.12 -27.77
C SER A 84 12.19 -0.74 -28.41
N ARG A 85 12.37 -1.48 -29.52
CA ARG A 85 11.30 -2.25 -30.20
C ARG A 85 10.73 -3.37 -29.30
N HIS A 86 11.45 -3.75 -28.25
CA HIS A 86 11.06 -4.74 -27.25
C HIS A 86 10.03 -4.24 -26.22
N LEU A 87 9.67 -2.95 -26.25
CA LEU A 87 8.69 -2.38 -25.32
C LEU A 87 7.25 -2.82 -25.66
N VAL A 88 6.98 -3.21 -26.90
CA VAL A 88 5.66 -3.65 -27.41
C VAL A 88 5.69 -5.07 -27.97
N ALA A 89 6.85 -5.58 -28.42
CA ALA A 89 6.97 -6.95 -28.92
C ALA A 89 7.08 -7.98 -27.77
N ASN A 90 6.36 -9.10 -27.89
CA ASN A 90 6.44 -10.25 -26.97
C ASN A 90 7.78 -11.01 -27.12
N SER A 91 8.90 -10.38 -26.75
CA SER A 91 10.22 -11.02 -26.73
C SER A 91 10.57 -11.57 -25.35
N LEU A 92 11.42 -12.60 -25.29
CA LEU A 92 11.95 -13.14 -24.03
C LEU A 92 12.64 -12.06 -23.17
N THR A 93 13.27 -11.06 -23.82
CA THR A 93 13.84 -9.88 -23.16
C THR A 93 12.79 -9.02 -22.45
N HIS A 94 11.58 -8.89 -23.01
CA HIS A 94 10.48 -8.16 -22.37
C HIS A 94 10.04 -8.86 -21.08
N TRP A 95 9.79 -10.16 -21.15
CA TRP A 95 9.39 -10.98 -20.00
C TRP A 95 10.47 -11.03 -18.92
N GLY A 96 11.74 -11.19 -19.31
CA GLY A 96 12.87 -11.18 -18.39
C GLY A 96 13.01 -9.85 -17.66
N THR A 97 12.96 -8.71 -18.37
CA THR A 97 13.05 -7.40 -17.72
C THR A 97 11.82 -7.09 -16.87
N TRP A 98 10.63 -7.52 -17.28
CA TRP A 98 9.41 -7.34 -16.50
C TRP A 98 9.43 -8.09 -15.16
N ILE A 99 9.72 -9.40 -15.20
CA ILE A 99 9.83 -10.22 -13.98
C ILE A 99 11.00 -9.74 -13.12
N GLY A 100 12.13 -9.38 -13.73
CA GLY A 100 13.28 -8.80 -13.03
C GLY A 100 12.90 -7.52 -12.27
N CYS A 101 12.22 -6.58 -12.92
CA CYS A 101 11.80 -5.33 -12.27
C CYS A 101 10.86 -5.60 -11.08
N ILE A 102 9.88 -6.49 -11.24
CA ILE A 102 8.96 -6.85 -10.15
C ILE A 102 9.73 -7.49 -8.99
N PHE A 103 10.62 -8.45 -9.29
CA PHE A 103 11.39 -9.15 -8.28
C PHE A 103 12.30 -8.19 -7.52
N THR A 104 13.02 -7.30 -8.21
CA THR A 104 13.86 -6.28 -7.58
C THR A 104 13.05 -5.30 -6.74
N CYS A 105 11.89 -4.85 -7.21
CA CYS A 105 11.02 -3.97 -6.41
C CYS A 105 10.48 -4.67 -5.16
N ALA A 106 10.16 -5.96 -5.27
CA ALA A 106 9.67 -6.77 -4.16
C ALA A 106 10.77 -7.02 -3.10
N THR A 107 12.00 -7.34 -3.51
CA THR A 107 13.11 -7.55 -2.57
C THR A 107 13.48 -6.26 -1.83
N VAL A 108 13.55 -5.12 -2.53
CA VAL A 108 13.78 -3.81 -1.90
C VAL A 108 12.67 -3.49 -0.89
N SER A 109 11.41 -3.70 -1.27
CA SER A 109 10.26 -3.46 -0.37
C SER A 109 10.31 -4.35 0.88
N TYR A 110 10.73 -5.60 0.74
CA TYR A 110 10.88 -6.53 1.86
C TYR A 110 11.99 -6.08 2.81
N VAL A 111 13.17 -5.73 2.26
CA VAL A 111 14.32 -5.27 3.05
C VAL A 111 13.99 -4.01 3.85
N SER A 112 13.39 -3.00 3.22
CA SER A 112 13.00 -1.76 3.91
C SER A 112 11.98 -2.00 5.03
N ARG A 113 11.07 -2.96 4.84
CA ARG A 113 10.09 -3.31 5.87
C ARG A 113 10.69 -4.08 7.03
N VAL A 114 11.65 -4.98 6.77
CA VAL A 114 12.39 -5.70 7.81
C VAL A 114 13.21 -4.73 8.66
N GLU A 115 13.87 -3.75 8.03
CA GLU A 115 14.62 -2.73 8.75
C GLU A 115 13.73 -1.89 9.66
N SER A 116 12.57 -1.45 9.15
CA SER A 116 11.60 -0.71 9.97
C SER A 116 11.10 -1.53 11.16
N LEU A 117 10.81 -2.82 10.94
CA LEU A 117 10.38 -3.74 12.01
C LEU A 117 11.48 -3.96 13.06
N CYS A 118 12.75 -3.92 12.66
CA CYS A 118 13.90 -4.07 13.55
C CYS A 118 14.20 -2.79 14.37
N LEU A 119 13.77 -1.63 13.89
CA LEU A 119 13.88 -0.35 14.61
C LEU A 119 12.74 -0.13 15.61
N ASP A 120 11.58 -0.74 15.37
CA ASP A 120 10.39 -0.66 16.23
C ASP A 120 10.40 -1.69 17.40
N LEU A 121 11.44 -2.54 17.51
CA LEU A 121 11.57 -3.66 18.48
C LEU A 121 12.75 -3.47 19.42
#